data_AF-A0A1G3HPB9-F1
#
_entry.id   AF-A0A1G3HPB9-F1
#
_cell.length_a   1.000
_cell.length_b   1.000
_cell.length_c   1.000
_cell.angle_alpha   90.00
_cell.angle_beta   90.00
_cell.angle_gamma   90.00
#
_symmetry.space_group_name_H-M   'P 1'
#
loop_
_entity.id
_entity.type
_entity.pdbx_description
1 polymer ?
#
loop_
_entity_poly.entity_id
_entity_poly.type
_entity_poly.pdbx_seq_one_letter_code
_entity_poly.pdbx_strand_id
1 'polypeptide(L)'
;MRRLESMVLLPALVFLGACTTTQPYPREYAACYEMVQRHAAQLLPVFETLGYRPEIHLQLDDEMRSGRGFRKPDNVLGDAIPSGRIRLRPSRLCGNDAVARAVLAHEMAHVALQHRGAPGSGLVLEWERPAQHETEADELALAVLRKAGGNPLSARYIECRLGACGGAPGGSASSPAFRWRSQ
;
A
#
# COMPACT_ATOMS: atom_id res chain seq x y z
N MET A 1 30.90 28.25 -63.03
CA MET A 1 30.65 29.35 -62.08
C MET A 1 29.15 29.48 -61.85
N ARG A 2 28.64 29.14 -60.65
CA ARG A 2 27.54 29.81 -59.91
C ARG A 2 27.10 28.93 -58.71
N ARG A 3 27.45 29.46 -57.53
CA ARG A 3 26.82 29.44 -56.18
C ARG A 3 26.19 28.13 -55.67
N LEU A 4 26.91 27.49 -54.74
CA LEU A 4 26.37 26.62 -53.69
C LEU A 4 25.68 27.50 -52.65
N GLU A 5 24.36 27.36 -52.50
CA GLU A 5 23.60 27.95 -51.41
C GLU A 5 23.73 27.06 -50.16
N SER A 6 24.25 27.64 -49.09
CA SER A 6 24.34 27.02 -47.77
C SER A 6 22.95 27.02 -47.12
N MET A 7 22.30 25.86 -47.09
CA MET A 7 21.12 25.66 -46.24
C MET A 7 21.58 25.20 -44.85
N VAL A 8 21.58 26.12 -43.91
CA VAL A 8 21.71 25.87 -42.47
C VAL A 8 20.39 25.24 -42.00
N LEU A 9 20.39 23.93 -41.77
CA LEU A 9 19.31 23.24 -41.08
C LEU A 9 19.52 23.39 -39.57
N LEU A 10 18.74 24.28 -38.95
CA LEU A 10 18.62 24.37 -37.49
C LEU A 10 18.16 23.01 -36.93
N PRO A 11 18.78 22.49 -35.85
CA PRO A 11 18.15 21.45 -35.06
C PRO A 11 16.97 22.09 -34.32
N ALA A 12 15.75 21.74 -34.74
CA ALA A 12 14.57 21.96 -33.94
C ALA A 12 14.72 21.14 -32.65
N LEU A 13 15.11 21.81 -31.55
CA LEU A 13 14.93 21.30 -30.20
C LEU A 13 13.43 21.13 -29.99
N VAL A 14 12.93 19.93 -30.27
CA VAL A 14 11.65 19.48 -29.75
C VAL A 14 11.86 19.29 -28.26
N PHE A 15 11.65 20.37 -27.50
CA PHE A 15 11.32 20.28 -26.09
C PHE A 15 10.03 19.48 -26.00
N LEU A 16 10.16 18.16 -25.87
CA LEU A 16 9.13 17.31 -25.30
C LEU A 16 8.92 17.84 -23.89
N GLY A 17 7.96 18.77 -23.78
CA GLY A 17 7.41 19.20 -22.51
C GLY A 17 7.05 17.94 -21.75
N ALA A 18 7.76 17.72 -20.63
CA ALA A 18 7.40 16.68 -19.70
C ALA A 18 5.93 16.92 -19.36
N CYS A 19 5.06 16.04 -19.86
CA CYS A 19 3.72 15.91 -19.36
C CYS A 19 3.86 15.53 -17.88
N THR A 20 3.93 16.52 -17.00
CA THR A 20 3.68 16.34 -15.57
C THR A 20 2.18 16.08 -15.44
N THR A 21 1.79 14.88 -15.84
CA THR A 21 0.43 14.39 -15.68
C THR A 21 0.14 14.34 -14.19
N THR A 22 -0.69 15.29 -13.76
CA THR A 22 -1.66 15.16 -12.67
C THR A 22 -1.15 14.49 -11.40
N GLN A 23 -0.82 15.29 -10.37
CA GLN A 23 -0.95 14.84 -8.99
C GLN A 23 -2.40 14.32 -8.83
N PRO A 24 -2.62 13.00 -8.66
CA PRO A 24 -3.98 12.45 -8.63
C PRO A 24 -4.66 12.68 -7.28
N TYR A 25 -3.98 13.32 -6.32
CA TYR A 25 -4.43 13.48 -4.95
C TYR A 25 -4.51 14.95 -4.53
N PRO A 26 -5.50 15.32 -3.68
CA PRO A 26 -5.50 16.61 -3.01
C PRO A 26 -4.16 16.87 -2.30
N ARG A 27 -3.69 18.13 -2.30
CA ARG A 27 -2.41 18.51 -1.67
C ARG A 27 -2.33 18.06 -0.21
N GLU A 28 -3.44 18.02 0.51
CA GLU A 28 -3.47 17.57 1.91
C GLU A 28 -3.01 16.11 2.12
N TYR A 29 -3.05 15.26 1.09
CA TYR A 29 -2.66 13.85 1.19
C TYR A 29 -1.33 13.51 0.51
N ALA A 30 -0.66 14.46 -0.12
CA ALA A 30 0.62 14.23 -0.78
C ALA A 30 1.67 13.66 0.21
N ALA A 31 1.80 14.28 1.39
CA ALA A 31 2.72 13.82 2.43
C ALA A 31 2.38 12.40 2.93
N CYS A 32 1.09 12.06 2.99
CA CYS A 32 0.65 10.73 3.36
C CYS A 32 0.97 9.69 2.29
N TYR A 33 0.79 10.04 1.02
CA TYR A 33 1.16 9.17 -0.09
C TYR A 33 2.67 8.89 -0.12
N GLU A 34 3.48 9.93 0.06
CA GLU A 34 4.94 9.80 0.17
C GLU A 34 5.35 8.94 1.38
N MET A 35 4.67 9.10 2.52
CA MET A 35 4.89 8.25 3.69
C MET A 35 4.62 6.77 3.37
N VAL A 36 3.47 6.43 2.79
CA VAL A 36 3.17 5.02 2.46
C VAL A 36 4.08 4.46 1.37
N GLN A 37 4.49 5.28 0.40
CA GLN A 37 5.50 4.88 -0.60
C GLN A 37 6.84 4.55 0.03
N ARG A 38 7.32 5.36 0.99
CA ARG A 38 8.56 5.08 1.72
C ARG A 38 8.45 3.79 2.52
N HIS A 39 7.34 3.56 3.22
CA HIS A 39 7.12 2.30 3.92
C HIS A 39 7.16 1.11 2.96
N ALA A 40 6.47 1.20 1.82
CA ALA A 40 6.48 0.14 0.81
C ALA A 40 7.90 -0.15 0.31
N ALA A 41 8.66 0.89 -0.04
CA ALA A 41 10.04 0.78 -0.50
C ALA A 41 10.97 0.14 0.54
N GLN A 42 10.71 0.33 1.84
CA GLN A 42 11.46 -0.32 2.91
C GLN A 42 11.06 -1.78 3.14
N LEU A 43 9.79 -2.12 2.93
CA LEU A 43 9.27 -3.47 3.17
C LEU A 43 9.54 -4.42 2.00
N LEU A 44 9.52 -3.93 0.75
CA LEU A 44 9.71 -4.75 -0.46
C LEU A 44 10.99 -5.59 -0.44
N PRO A 45 12.19 -5.05 -0.13
CA PRO A 45 13.39 -5.87 -0.05
C PRO A 45 13.31 -6.94 1.04
N VAL A 46 12.58 -6.67 2.13
CA VAL A 46 12.44 -7.63 3.23
C VAL A 46 11.55 -8.79 2.83
N PHE A 47 10.44 -8.54 2.13
CA PHE A 47 9.64 -9.59 1.50
C PHE A 47 10.52 -10.49 0.60
N GLU A 48 11.40 -9.88 -0.20
CA GLU A 48 12.30 -10.64 -1.07
C GLU A 48 13.25 -11.54 -0.28
N THR A 49 13.82 -11.07 0.84
CA THR A 49 14.66 -11.91 1.70
C THR A 49 13.90 -13.04 2.41
N LEU A 50 12.57 -13.01 2.38
CA LEU A 50 11.69 -14.07 2.90
C LEU A 50 11.14 -14.96 1.77
N GLY A 51 11.58 -14.75 0.53
CA GLY A 51 11.17 -15.56 -0.64
C GLY A 51 9.97 -15.02 -1.40
N TYR A 52 9.49 -13.82 -1.11
CA TYR A 52 8.29 -13.24 -1.72
C TYR A 52 8.62 -11.99 -2.56
N ARG A 53 7.95 -11.84 -3.72
CA ARG A 53 8.14 -10.68 -4.61
C ARG A 53 6.79 -10.06 -4.98
N PRO A 54 6.12 -9.37 -4.04
CA PRO A 54 4.84 -8.73 -4.34
C PRO A 54 5.06 -7.56 -5.31
N GLU A 55 4.34 -7.58 -6.44
CA GLU A 55 4.21 -6.41 -7.32
C GLU A 55 3.05 -5.56 -6.80
N ILE A 56 3.33 -4.33 -6.38
CA ILE A 56 2.35 -3.48 -5.70
C ILE A 56 2.07 -2.18 -6.44
N HIS A 57 0.82 -1.76 -6.41
CA HIS A 57 0.40 -0.44 -6.90
C HIS A 57 -0.41 0.26 -5.80
N LEU A 58 0.18 1.28 -5.17
CA LEU A 58 -0.45 2.01 -4.08
C LEU A 58 -1.46 3.02 -4.60
N GLN A 59 -2.66 2.99 -4.04
CA GLN A 59 -3.72 3.95 -4.29
C GLN A 59 -4.27 4.44 -2.94
N LEU A 60 -4.25 5.76 -2.70
CA LEU A 60 -5.10 6.32 -1.64
C LEU A 60 -6.54 6.31 -2.13
N ASP A 61 -7.44 5.80 -1.31
CA ASP A 61 -8.85 5.73 -1.65
C ASP A 61 -9.45 7.14 -1.76
N ASP A 62 -10.35 7.30 -2.73
CA ASP A 62 -10.97 8.56 -3.15
C ASP A 62 -12.12 8.97 -2.19
N GLU A 63 -12.12 8.47 -0.95
CA GLU A 63 -13.12 8.70 0.11
C GLU A 63 -13.65 10.14 0.13
N MET A 64 -12.78 11.10 -0.14
CA MET A 64 -13.05 12.53 -0.08
C MET A 64 -13.69 13.14 -1.34
N ARG A 65 -13.51 12.57 -2.54
CA ARG A 65 -13.87 13.26 -3.80
C ARG A 65 -15.28 12.96 -4.31
N SER A 66 -15.85 11.81 -3.97
CA SER A 66 -17.12 11.36 -4.58
C SER A 66 -18.19 10.91 -3.60
N GLY A 67 -17.91 10.86 -2.28
CA GLY A 67 -18.78 10.21 -1.28
C GLY A 67 -18.98 8.70 -1.53
N ARG A 68 -18.22 8.14 -2.47
CA ARG A 68 -18.20 6.73 -2.88
C ARG A 68 -16.77 6.20 -2.76
N GLY A 69 -16.16 6.39 -1.59
CA GLY A 69 -14.98 5.61 -1.21
C GLY A 69 -15.28 4.12 -1.31
N PHE A 70 -14.27 3.29 -1.09
CA PHE A 70 -14.42 1.84 -0.96
C PHE A 70 -15.68 1.53 -0.13
N ARG A 71 -16.66 0.84 -0.73
CA ARG A 71 -17.98 0.54 -0.13
C ARG A 71 -17.87 -0.47 1.02
N LYS A 72 -16.90 -0.27 1.91
CA LYS A 72 -16.60 -1.16 3.03
C LYS A 72 -16.60 -0.37 4.32
N PRO A 73 -16.93 -1.04 5.43
CA PRO A 73 -17.21 -0.36 6.69
C PRO A 73 -16.00 0.45 7.18
N ASP A 74 -16.22 1.43 8.06
CA ASP A 74 -15.21 2.40 8.47
C ASP A 74 -13.96 1.82 9.15
N ASN A 75 -14.05 0.58 9.57
CA ASN A 75 -12.92 -0.15 10.13
C ASN A 75 -12.05 -0.82 9.06
N VAL A 76 -12.34 -0.68 7.76
CA VAL A 76 -11.47 -1.20 6.70
C VAL A 76 -10.50 -0.14 6.23
N LEU A 77 -9.24 -0.30 6.60
CA LEU A 77 -8.18 0.70 6.38
C LEU A 77 -7.34 0.43 5.13
N GLY A 78 -7.34 -0.82 4.65
CA GLY A 78 -6.60 -1.29 3.50
C GLY A 78 -7.38 -2.37 2.75
N ASP A 79 -7.14 -2.48 1.46
CA ASP A 79 -7.59 -3.61 0.64
C ASP A 79 -6.64 -3.86 -0.53
N ALA A 80 -5.95 -4.98 -0.48
CA ALA A 80 -5.30 -5.61 -1.62
C ALA A 80 -6.34 -6.24 -2.56
N ILE A 81 -6.43 -5.72 -3.78
CA ILE A 81 -7.29 -6.25 -4.85
C ILE A 81 -6.46 -7.02 -5.89
N PRO A 82 -7.11 -7.79 -6.79
CA PRO A 82 -6.40 -8.43 -7.90
C PRO A 82 -5.53 -7.44 -8.68
N SER A 83 -4.44 -7.95 -9.28
CA SER A 83 -3.39 -7.16 -9.95
C SER A 83 -2.40 -6.42 -9.03
N GLY A 84 -2.33 -6.77 -7.74
CA GLY A 84 -1.34 -6.18 -6.82
C GLY A 84 -1.67 -4.75 -6.38
N ARG A 85 -2.86 -4.24 -6.70
CA ARG A 85 -3.24 -2.89 -6.27
C ARG A 85 -3.65 -2.91 -4.81
N ILE A 86 -3.12 -1.98 -4.03
CA ILE A 86 -3.43 -1.80 -2.62
C ILE A 86 -4.11 -0.46 -2.45
N ARG A 87 -5.37 -0.49 -2.02
CA ARG A 87 -6.15 0.72 -1.68
C ARG A 87 -6.03 1.00 -0.19
N LEU A 88 -5.76 2.25 0.16
CA LEU A 88 -5.51 2.67 1.55
C LEU A 88 -6.41 3.83 1.93
N ARG A 89 -6.99 3.79 3.13
CA ARG A 89 -7.90 4.84 3.63
C ARG A 89 -7.13 6.00 4.27
N PRO A 90 -6.95 7.15 3.60
CA PRO A 90 -6.05 8.19 4.09
C PRO A 90 -6.52 8.82 5.42
N SER A 91 -7.83 9.02 5.58
CA SER A 91 -8.46 9.68 6.75
C SER A 91 -8.06 9.08 8.11
N ARG A 92 -7.62 7.81 8.13
CA ARG A 92 -7.24 7.07 9.34
C ARG A 92 -5.75 6.72 9.41
N LEU A 93 -5.09 6.62 8.26
CA LEU A 93 -3.68 6.20 8.17
C LEU A 93 -2.72 7.38 8.26
N CYS A 94 -3.08 8.53 7.68
CA CYS A 94 -2.15 9.66 7.54
C CYS A 94 -1.74 10.29 8.88
N GLY A 95 -2.55 10.12 9.93
CA GLY A 95 -2.25 10.61 11.27
C GLY A 95 -1.51 9.60 12.16
N ASN A 96 -1.26 8.37 11.70
CA ASN A 96 -0.64 7.32 12.50
C ASN A 96 0.29 6.45 11.65
N ASP A 97 1.57 6.85 11.61
CA ASP A 97 2.63 6.20 10.85
C ASP A 97 2.76 4.69 11.16
N ALA A 98 2.65 4.31 12.44
CA ALA A 98 2.77 2.90 12.85
C ALA A 98 1.60 2.05 12.35
N VAL A 99 0.37 2.57 12.40
CA VAL A 99 -0.80 1.89 11.84
C VAL A 99 -0.69 1.82 10.31
N ALA A 100 -0.28 2.90 9.65
CA ALA A 100 -0.09 2.93 8.20
C ALA A 100 0.91 1.87 7.75
N ARG A 101 2.06 1.77 8.43
CA ARG A 101 3.08 0.76 8.13
C ARG A 101 2.56 -0.66 8.38
N ALA A 102 1.82 -0.89 9.47
CA ALA A 102 1.24 -2.20 9.80
C ALA A 102 0.20 -2.64 8.75
N VAL A 103 -0.76 -1.77 8.44
CA VAL A 103 -1.80 -2.00 7.42
C VAL A 103 -1.14 -2.28 6.07
N LEU A 104 -0.17 -1.46 5.66
CA LEU A 104 0.52 -1.65 4.39
C LEU A 104 1.27 -3.00 4.33
N ALA A 105 2.01 -3.37 5.38
CA ALA A 105 2.69 -4.66 5.43
C ALA A 105 1.72 -5.84 5.28
N HIS A 106 0.55 -5.74 5.93
CA HIS A 106 -0.52 -6.72 5.82
C HIS A 106 -1.11 -6.81 4.41
N GLU A 107 -1.45 -5.69 3.77
CA GLU A 107 -1.96 -5.73 2.39
C GLU A 107 -0.89 -6.23 1.39
N MET A 108 0.38 -5.86 1.59
CA MET A 108 1.48 -6.41 0.80
C MET A 108 1.63 -7.93 0.98
N ALA A 109 1.34 -8.45 2.17
CA ALA A 109 1.35 -9.90 2.42
C ALA A 109 0.23 -10.62 1.66
N HIS A 110 -0.98 -10.03 1.57
CA HIS A 110 -2.04 -10.57 0.71
C HIS A 110 -1.62 -10.64 -0.76
N VAL A 111 -0.91 -9.64 -1.26
CA VAL A 111 -0.36 -9.64 -2.62
C VAL A 111 0.73 -10.70 -2.77
N ALA A 112 1.65 -10.78 -1.81
CA ALA A 112 2.76 -11.75 -1.80
C ALA A 112 2.28 -13.20 -1.82
N LEU A 113 1.24 -13.50 -1.05
CA LEU A 113 0.62 -14.82 -0.93
C LEU A 113 -0.44 -15.09 -2.00
N GLN A 114 -0.68 -14.12 -2.89
CA GLN A 114 -1.65 -14.24 -3.98
C GLN A 114 -3.08 -14.59 -3.51
N HIS A 115 -3.47 -14.11 -2.32
CA HIS A 115 -4.79 -14.38 -1.72
C HIS A 115 -5.98 -13.92 -2.56
N ARG A 116 -5.75 -13.05 -3.56
CA ARG A 116 -6.73 -12.55 -4.54
C ARG A 116 -6.43 -12.97 -5.98
N GLY A 117 -5.58 -13.99 -6.15
CA GLY A 117 -5.04 -14.41 -7.44
C GLY A 117 -3.71 -13.72 -7.78
N ALA A 118 -2.94 -14.35 -8.68
CA ALA A 118 -1.68 -13.81 -9.15
C ALA A 118 -1.90 -12.63 -10.12
N PRO A 119 -1.08 -11.56 -10.07
CA PRO A 119 -1.11 -10.50 -11.07
C PRO A 119 -1.04 -11.08 -12.50
N GLY A 120 -1.93 -10.62 -13.39
CA GLY A 120 -1.95 -11.05 -14.80
C GLY A 120 -2.54 -12.45 -15.08
N SER A 121 -2.93 -13.22 -14.05
CA SER A 121 -3.45 -14.59 -14.24
C SER A 121 -4.87 -14.66 -14.82
N GLY A 122 -5.63 -13.55 -14.79
CA GLY A 122 -7.05 -13.52 -15.19
C GLY A 122 -7.99 -14.28 -14.24
N LEU A 123 -7.46 -14.92 -13.19
CA LEU A 123 -8.22 -15.63 -12.16
C LEU A 123 -8.46 -14.70 -10.98
N VAL A 124 -9.72 -14.34 -10.75
CA VAL A 124 -10.17 -13.65 -9.54
C VAL A 124 -10.78 -14.69 -8.62
N LEU A 125 -10.08 -15.01 -7.54
CA LEU A 125 -10.65 -15.86 -6.49
C LEU A 125 -11.64 -15.05 -5.64
N GLU A 126 -12.56 -15.78 -5.02
CA GLU A 126 -13.78 -15.34 -4.33
C GLU A 126 -13.77 -13.92 -3.74
N TRP A 127 -14.94 -13.27 -3.83
CA TRP A 127 -15.15 -11.91 -3.33
C TRP A 127 -14.90 -11.79 -1.81
N GLU A 128 -14.99 -12.88 -1.06
CA GLU A 128 -14.70 -12.96 0.37
C GLU A 128 -13.41 -13.75 0.64
N ARG A 129 -12.51 -13.18 1.45
CA ARG A 129 -11.29 -13.87 1.87
C ARG A 129 -11.62 -14.83 3.02
N PRO A 130 -11.23 -16.12 2.93
CA PRO A 130 -11.29 -17.03 4.07
C PRO A 130 -10.52 -16.46 5.27
N ALA A 131 -11.00 -16.73 6.48
CA ALA A 131 -10.34 -16.27 7.71
C ALA A 131 -8.87 -16.73 7.82
N GLN A 132 -8.55 -17.89 7.24
CA GLN A 132 -7.18 -18.39 7.15
C GLN A 132 -6.24 -17.44 6.39
N HIS A 133 -6.70 -16.84 5.29
CA HIS A 133 -5.87 -15.91 4.49
C HIS A 133 -5.52 -14.63 5.27
N GLU A 134 -6.40 -14.19 6.18
CA GLU A 134 -6.12 -13.06 7.07
C GLU A 134 -5.02 -13.41 8.08
N THR A 135 -5.07 -14.60 8.66
CA THR A 135 -4.03 -15.10 9.57
C THR A 135 -2.68 -15.25 8.85
N GLU A 136 -2.66 -15.87 7.67
CA GLU A 136 -1.43 -16.04 6.87
C GLU A 136 -0.80 -14.69 6.50
N ALA A 137 -1.63 -13.70 6.13
CA ALA A 137 -1.16 -12.36 5.84
C ALA A 137 -0.63 -11.64 7.09
N ASP A 138 -1.29 -11.79 8.24
CA ASP A 138 -0.80 -11.25 9.52
C ASP A 138 0.53 -11.89 9.95
N GLU A 139 0.69 -13.21 9.82
CA GLU A 139 1.94 -13.91 10.12
C GLU A 139 3.10 -13.44 9.25
N LEU A 140 2.89 -13.35 7.93
CA LEU A 140 3.91 -12.86 7.00
C LEU A 140 4.22 -11.38 7.25
N ALA A 141 3.21 -10.53 7.46
CA ALA A 141 3.40 -9.12 7.77
C ALA A 141 4.20 -8.93 9.06
N LEU A 142 3.93 -9.73 10.09
CA LEU A 142 4.67 -9.68 11.34
C LEU A 142 6.15 -10.07 11.14
N ALA A 143 6.41 -11.15 10.39
CA ALA A 143 7.77 -11.57 10.06
C ALA A 143 8.53 -10.46 9.29
N VAL A 144 7.89 -9.84 8.31
CA VAL A 144 8.43 -8.72 7.54
C VAL A 144 8.72 -7.53 8.46
N LEU A 145 7.76 -7.09 9.27
CA LEU A 145 7.91 -5.93 10.15
C LEU A 145 9.03 -6.13 11.17
N ARG A 146 9.14 -7.32 11.77
CA ARG A 146 10.22 -7.66 12.70
C ARG A 146 11.59 -7.62 12.02
N LYS A 147 11.69 -8.17 10.80
CA LYS A 147 12.94 -8.20 10.03
C LYS A 147 13.33 -6.83 9.48
N ALA A 148 12.36 -6.03 9.04
CA ALA A 148 12.56 -4.67 8.56
C ALA A 148 12.99 -3.71 9.69
N GLY A 149 12.65 -4.04 10.93
CA GLY A 149 12.82 -3.14 12.07
C GLY A 149 12.02 -1.85 11.93
N GLY A 150 12.48 -0.80 12.59
CA GLY A 150 11.81 0.50 12.65
C GLY A 150 10.90 0.61 13.88
N ASN A 151 9.74 1.28 13.73
CA ASN A 151 8.84 1.53 14.85
C ASN A 151 8.21 0.21 15.36
N PRO A 152 8.51 -0.23 16.61
CA PRO A 152 8.03 -1.50 17.14
C PRO A 152 6.51 -1.55 17.33
N LEU A 153 5.83 -0.39 17.39
CA LEU A 153 4.37 -0.34 17.46
C LEU A 153 3.72 -0.97 16.23
N SER A 154 4.35 -0.88 15.06
CA SER A 154 3.83 -1.46 13.81
C SER A 154 3.70 -2.98 13.92
N ALA A 155 4.74 -3.66 14.43
CA ALA A 155 4.70 -5.11 14.65
C ALA A 155 3.67 -5.47 15.75
N ARG A 156 3.63 -4.69 16.83
CA ARG A 156 2.67 -4.89 17.93
C ARG A 156 1.22 -4.82 17.47
N TYR A 157 0.90 -3.94 16.52
CA TYR A 157 -0.44 -3.88 15.92
C TYR A 157 -0.84 -5.20 15.25
N ILE A 158 0.08 -5.87 14.56
CA ILE A 158 -0.17 -7.19 13.95
C ILE A 158 -0.19 -8.31 15.00
N GLU A 159 0.70 -8.28 16.00
CA GLU A 159 0.67 -9.23 17.13
C GLU A 159 -0.68 -9.21 17.85
N CYS A 160 -1.29 -8.03 18.01
CA CYS A 160 -2.62 -7.90 18.60
C CYS A 160 -3.70 -8.55 17.73
N ARG A 161 -3.60 -8.45 16.40
CA ARG A 161 -4.53 -9.11 15.47
C ARG A 161 -4.42 -10.64 15.57
N LEU A 162 -3.21 -11.15 15.73
CA LEU A 162 -2.94 -12.58 15.96
C LEU A 162 -3.29 -13.06 17.38
N GLY A 163 -3.86 -12.18 18.23
CA GLY A 163 -4.23 -12.53 19.61
C GLY A 163 -3.06 -12.60 20.60
N ALA A 164 -1.85 -12.20 20.19
CA ALA A 164 -0.64 -12.27 21.00
C ALA A 164 -0.40 -11.04 21.90
N CYS A 165 -1.30 -10.05 21.88
CA CYS A 165 -1.23 -8.93 22.81
C CYS A 165 -1.81 -9.31 24.18
N GLY A 166 -0.93 -9.78 25.08
CA GLY A 166 -1.19 -9.75 26.52
C GLY A 166 -1.35 -8.30 26.99
N GLY A 167 -2.32 -8.06 27.88
CA GLY A 167 -2.75 -6.72 28.30
C GLY A 167 -1.60 -5.77 28.67
N ALA A 168 -1.60 -4.58 28.06
CA ALA A 168 -0.97 -3.42 28.67
C ALA A 168 -1.91 -2.87 29.76
N PRO A 169 -1.38 -2.36 30.89
CA PRO A 169 -2.21 -1.76 31.93
C PRO A 169 -2.93 -0.54 31.33
N GLY A 170 -4.25 -0.67 31.15
CA GLY A 170 -5.14 0.43 30.78
C GLY A 170 -5.72 0.44 29.35
N GLY A 171 -5.40 -0.51 28.48
CA GLY A 171 -5.91 -0.53 27.10
C GLY A 171 -6.48 -1.89 26.71
N SER A 172 -7.81 -2.04 26.78
CA SER A 172 -8.50 -3.23 26.31
C SER A 172 -8.19 -3.52 24.83
N ALA A 173 -8.02 -4.80 24.49
CA ALA A 173 -7.97 -5.33 23.11
C ALA A 173 -9.23 -5.00 22.27
N SER A 174 -10.18 -4.27 22.84
CA SER A 174 -11.38 -3.73 22.22
C SER A 174 -11.26 -2.29 21.70
N SER A 175 -10.07 -1.65 21.77
CA SER A 175 -9.94 -0.28 21.26
C SER A 175 -10.13 -0.25 19.73
N PRO A 176 -10.99 0.62 19.16
CA PRO A 176 -11.33 0.65 17.74
C PRO A 176 -10.11 0.78 16.82
N ALA A 177 -9.02 1.36 17.31
CA ALA A 177 -7.75 1.47 16.59
C ALA A 177 -7.07 0.11 16.31
N PHE A 178 -7.41 -0.94 17.07
CA PHE A 178 -6.85 -2.29 16.94
C PHE A 178 -7.74 -3.24 16.13
N ARG A 179 -8.94 -2.80 15.73
CA ARG A 179 -9.94 -3.64 15.07
C ARG A 179 -10.17 -3.20 13.63
N TRP A 180 -9.08 -2.90 12.91
CA TRP A 180 -9.23 -2.76 11.46
C TRP A 180 -9.34 -4.13 10.82
N ARG A 181 -10.15 -4.23 9.77
CA ARG A 181 -10.20 -5.40 8.88
C ARG A 181 -9.49 -5.01 7.59
N SER A 182 -8.78 -5.93 6.96
CA SER A 182 -8.61 -5.88 5.51
C SER A 182 -9.72 -6.75 4.91
N GLN A 183 -10.06 -6.57 3.63
CA GLN A 183 -11.22 -7.27 3.09
C GLN A 183 -11.13 -7.68 1.64
#